data_AF-A0A959X3N6-F1
#
_entry.id   AF-A0A959X3N6-F1
#
_cell.length_a   1.000
_cell.length_b   1.000
_cell.length_c   1.000
_cell.angle_alpha   90.00
_cell.angle_beta   90.00
_cell.angle_gamma   90.00
#
_symmetry.space_group_name_H-M   'P 1'
#
loop_
_entity.id
_entity.type
_entity.pdbx_description
1 polymer ?
#
loop_
_entity_poly.entity_id
_entity_poly.type
_entity_poly.pdbx_seq_one_letter_code
_entity_poly.pdbx_strand_id
1 'polypeptide(L)'
;MMSIEEPRLLDIARMHIPLSELLADWSRAAAEGLPYQPNQAFLAGLAVGGADGDLVIGDLLLDLKAREKVTNPWLRGALFQLLGYALLDINDLYGVRRVGIMLPRQIHFQTWSLDELFGANSEEVLPGLREEFTALLREMVDAGLDGMRSSEVEKSRS
;
A
#
# COMPACT_ATOMS: atom_id res chain seq x y z
N MET A 1 0.03 37.71 -1.04
CA MET A 1 -0.14 36.64 -0.03
C MET A 1 -1.38 35.86 -0.42
N MET A 2 -1.25 34.62 -0.90
CA MET A 2 -2.42 33.81 -1.26
C MET A 2 -3.11 33.38 0.03
N SER A 3 -4.29 33.95 0.28
CA SER A 3 -5.19 33.52 1.35
C SER A 3 -5.75 32.14 0.97
N ILE A 4 -5.61 31.16 1.87
CA ILE A 4 -6.31 29.87 1.70
C ILE A 4 -7.80 30.15 1.92
N GLU A 5 -8.63 29.84 0.93
CA GLU A 5 -10.07 30.07 1.00
C GLU A 5 -10.71 29.23 2.10
N GLU A 6 -11.59 29.85 2.89
CA GLU A 6 -12.29 29.24 4.02
C GLU A 6 -13.02 27.92 3.69
N PRO A 7 -13.66 27.76 2.52
CA PRO A 7 -14.24 26.46 2.12
C PRO A 7 -13.21 25.33 2.01
N ARG A 8 -11.95 25.63 1.67
CA ARG A 8 -10.87 24.63 1.59
C ARG A 8 -10.39 24.22 2.98
N LEU A 9 -10.40 25.14 3.94
CA LEU A 9 -10.12 24.81 5.35
C LEU A 9 -11.24 23.95 5.95
N LEU A 10 -12.49 24.22 5.57
CA LEU A 10 -13.64 23.43 6.00
C LEU A 10 -13.58 22.00 5.45
N ASP A 11 -13.12 21.81 4.21
CA ASP A 11 -12.87 20.49 3.61
C ASP A 11 -11.82 19.70 4.41
N ILE A 12 -10.72 20.34 4.81
CA ILE A 12 -9.68 19.73 5.66
C ILE A 12 -10.23 19.31 7.01
N ALA A 13 -11.00 20.18 7.68
CA ALA A 13 -11.60 19.86 8.97
C ALA A 13 -12.57 18.65 8.86
N ARG A 14 -13.35 18.56 7.77
CA ARG A 14 -14.26 17.45 7.50
C ARG A 14 -13.55 16.12 7.26
N MET A 15 -12.34 16.13 6.69
CA MET A 15 -11.51 14.92 6.55
C MET A 15 -10.95 14.44 7.90
N HIS A 16 -10.60 15.37 8.79
CA HIS A 16 -9.88 15.07 10.04
C HIS A 16 -10.78 14.60 11.18
N ILE A 17 -11.90 15.30 11.42
CA ILE A 17 -12.77 15.05 12.59
C ILE A 17 -13.27 13.60 12.68
N PRO A 18 -13.73 12.95 11.60
CA PRO A 18 -14.23 11.58 11.71
C PRO A 18 -13.14 10.53 11.92
N LEU A 19 -11.89 10.86 11.59
CA LEU A 19 -10.75 9.96 11.72
C LEU A 19 -10.02 10.13 13.06
N SER A 20 -10.28 11.22 13.81
CA SER A 20 -9.50 11.54 14.99
C SER A 20 -9.61 10.51 16.11
N GLU A 21 -10.78 9.89 16.29
CA GLU A 21 -10.95 8.81 17.28
C GLU A 21 -10.15 7.57 16.89
N LEU A 22 -10.26 7.12 15.63
CA LEU A 22 -9.50 5.97 15.12
C LEU A 22 -7.99 6.21 15.21
N LEU A 23 -7.52 7.40 14.84
CA LEU A 23 -6.10 7.77 14.94
C LEU A 23 -5.63 7.83 16.40
N ALA A 24 -6.48 8.28 17.32
CA ALA A 24 -6.17 8.29 18.75
C ALA A 24 -6.06 6.87 19.32
N ASP A 25 -6.94 5.95 18.89
CA ASP A 25 -6.89 4.55 19.30
C ASP A 25 -5.62 3.87 18.78
N TRP A 26 -5.24 4.10 17.53
CA TRP A 26 -3.97 3.59 16.99
C TRP A 26 -2.76 4.21 17.67
N SER A 27 -2.78 5.51 17.96
CA SER A 27 -1.71 6.17 18.71
C SER A 27 -1.55 5.56 20.11
N ARG A 28 -2.65 5.21 20.77
CA ARG A 28 -2.62 4.56 22.08
C ARG A 28 -2.10 3.14 22.00
N ALA A 29 -2.62 2.35 21.06
CA ALA A 29 -2.17 0.98 20.85
C ALA A 29 -0.67 0.91 20.51
N ALA A 30 -0.18 1.84 19.68
CA ALA A 30 1.25 1.95 19.39
C ALA A 30 2.07 2.29 20.65
N ALA A 31 1.56 3.19 21.51
CA ALA A 31 2.19 3.49 22.80
C ALA A 31 2.19 2.29 23.77
N GLU A 32 1.24 1.38 23.61
CA GLU A 32 1.14 0.10 24.34
C GLU A 32 1.97 -1.03 23.71
N GLY A 33 2.69 -0.76 22.61
CA GLY A 33 3.63 -1.69 21.97
C GLY A 33 3.13 -2.37 20.72
N LEU A 34 1.97 -1.97 20.17
CA LEU A 34 1.52 -2.45 18.86
C LEU A 34 2.54 -2.03 17.77
N PRO A 35 3.02 -2.95 16.92
CA PRO A 35 3.92 -2.60 15.82
C PRO A 35 3.32 -1.51 14.94
N TYR A 36 4.10 -0.47 14.66
CA TYR A 36 3.68 0.68 13.87
C TYR A 36 4.84 1.12 12.97
N GLN A 37 4.61 1.15 11.66
CA GLN A 37 5.63 1.49 10.68
C GLN A 37 5.05 2.41 9.58
N PRO A 38 5.38 3.72 9.60
CA PRO A 38 4.95 4.66 8.57
C PRO A 38 5.84 4.57 7.32
N ASN A 39 5.27 4.96 6.17
CA ASN A 39 5.97 5.12 4.89
C ASN A 39 6.90 3.93 4.57
N GLN A 40 6.31 2.74 4.62
CA GLN A 40 7.04 1.50 4.62
C GLN A 40 7.55 1.20 3.21
N ALA A 41 8.87 1.26 3.04
CA ALA A 41 9.54 0.82 1.82
C ALA A 41 9.81 -0.70 1.91
N PHE A 42 9.06 -1.50 1.15
CA PHE A 42 9.35 -2.93 1.07
C PHE A 42 10.70 -3.16 0.37
N LEU A 43 11.49 -4.12 0.84
CA LEU A 43 12.81 -4.46 0.26
C LEU A 43 12.73 -4.79 -1.24
N ALA A 44 11.65 -5.46 -1.67
CA ALA A 44 11.36 -5.75 -3.07
C ALA A 44 10.61 -4.61 -3.80
N GLY A 45 10.34 -3.49 -3.13
CA GLY A 45 9.63 -2.33 -3.68
C GLY A 45 10.37 -1.65 -4.85
N LEU A 46 11.71 -1.75 -4.90
CA LEU A 46 12.50 -1.25 -6.03
C LEU A 46 12.13 -1.94 -7.36
N ALA A 47 11.71 -3.21 -7.33
CA ALA A 47 11.32 -3.96 -8.52
C ALA A 47 9.98 -3.50 -9.13
N VAL A 48 9.16 -2.76 -8.37
CA VAL A 48 7.86 -2.22 -8.81
C VAL A 48 7.86 -0.70 -8.94
N GLY A 49 9.03 -0.05 -8.94
CA GLY A 49 9.16 1.40 -9.06
C GLY A 49 8.91 2.17 -7.75
N GLY A 50 9.00 1.49 -6.61
CA GLY A 50 8.66 1.99 -5.28
C GLY A 50 7.38 1.32 -4.76
N ALA A 51 7.43 0.80 -3.53
CA ALA A 51 6.26 0.29 -2.82
C ALA A 51 6.26 0.94 -1.44
N ASP A 52 5.73 2.15 -1.38
CA ASP A 52 5.55 2.88 -0.15
C ASP A 52 4.12 2.60 0.32
N GLY A 53 3.97 1.65 1.25
CA GLY A 53 2.74 1.51 2.01
C GLY A 53 2.63 2.70 2.95
N ASP A 54 1.49 3.38 3.00
CA ASP A 54 1.36 4.57 3.85
C ASP A 54 1.57 4.22 5.32
N LEU A 55 1.02 3.08 5.74
CA LEU A 55 1.12 2.65 7.13
C LEU A 55 0.95 1.13 7.33
N VAL A 56 1.78 0.54 8.18
CA VAL A 56 1.54 -0.78 8.78
C VAL A 56 1.23 -0.62 10.27
N ILE A 57 0.14 -1.23 10.75
CA ILE A 57 -0.25 -1.24 12.17
C ILE A 57 -0.63 -2.65 12.59
N GLY A 58 0.14 -3.27 13.48
CA GLY A 58 -0.01 -4.69 13.79
C GLY A 58 0.14 -5.52 12.50
N ASP A 59 -0.91 -6.26 12.15
CA ASP A 59 -1.01 -7.09 10.94
C ASP A 59 -1.73 -6.40 9.76
N LEU A 60 -2.10 -5.12 9.90
CA LEU A 60 -2.83 -4.34 8.91
C LEU A 60 -1.87 -3.51 8.06
N LEU A 61 -1.88 -3.72 6.74
CA LEU A 61 -1.32 -2.81 5.76
C LEU A 61 -2.39 -1.84 5.24
N LEU A 62 -2.16 -0.54 5.43
CA LEU A 62 -3.11 0.53 5.13
C LEU A 62 -2.60 1.43 4.01
N ASP A 63 -3.50 1.77 3.09
CA ASP A 63 -3.33 2.82 2.09
C ASP A 63 -4.32 3.97 2.32
N LEU A 64 -3.81 5.20 2.43
CA LEU A 64 -4.57 6.43 2.65
C LEU A 64 -4.67 7.23 1.35
N LYS A 65 -5.89 7.37 0.83
CA LYS A 65 -6.12 8.03 -0.46
C LYS A 65 -7.13 9.16 -0.32
N ALA A 66 -6.63 10.40 -0.33
CA ALA A 66 -7.46 11.60 -0.43
C ALA A 66 -7.82 11.88 -1.90
N ARG A 67 -8.95 11.35 -2.38
CA ARG A 67 -9.44 11.57 -3.75
C ARG A 67 -10.81 12.24 -3.76
N GLU A 68 -11.08 13.04 -4.79
CA GLU A 68 -12.40 13.65 -4.98
C GLU A 68 -13.43 12.62 -5.47
N LYS A 69 -13.07 11.79 -6.45
CA LYS A 69 -13.94 10.78 -7.05
C LYS A 69 -13.37 9.39 -6.83
N VAL A 70 -14.24 8.50 -6.35
CA VAL A 70 -13.95 7.08 -6.13
C VAL A 70 -14.78 6.28 -7.11
N THR A 71 -14.16 5.38 -7.86
CA THR A 71 -14.83 4.54 -8.85
C THR A 71 -14.45 3.09 -8.65
N ASN A 72 -15.32 2.15 -9.05
CA ASN A 72 -15.06 0.72 -8.91
C ASN A 72 -13.77 0.25 -9.61
N PRO A 73 -13.45 0.68 -10.87
CA PRO A 73 -12.18 0.33 -11.49
C PRO A 73 -10.98 0.80 -10.68
N TRP A 74 -11.04 2.01 -10.14
CA TRP A 74 -9.96 2.55 -9.31
C TRP A 74 -9.82 1.78 -7.99
N LEU A 75 -10.93 1.50 -7.29
CA LEU A 75 -10.92 0.74 -6.05
C LEU A 75 -10.31 -0.66 -6.24
N ARG A 76 -10.66 -1.35 -7.34
CA ARG A 76 -10.06 -2.64 -7.68
C ARG A 76 -8.55 -2.53 -7.90
N GLY A 77 -8.11 -1.50 -8.63
CA GLY A 77 -6.68 -1.24 -8.83
C GLY A 77 -5.93 -0.97 -7.52
N ALA A 78 -6.51 -0.16 -6.63
CA ALA A 78 -5.94 0.11 -5.31
C ALA A 78 -5.88 -1.16 -4.44
N LEU A 79 -6.91 -1.99 -4.47
CA LEU A 79 -6.92 -3.27 -3.75
C LEU A 79 -5.86 -4.23 -4.29
N PHE A 80 -5.72 -4.36 -5.62
CA PHE A 80 -4.67 -5.19 -6.21
C PHE A 80 -3.26 -4.68 -5.90
N GLN A 81 -3.06 -3.36 -5.85
CA GLN A 81 -1.79 -2.78 -5.40
C GLN A 81 -1.48 -3.16 -3.96
N LEU A 82 -2.45 -3.02 -3.05
CA LEU A 82 -2.31 -3.42 -1.65
C LEU A 82 -2.02 -4.93 -1.49
N LEU A 83 -2.68 -5.78 -2.28
CA LEU A 83 -2.39 -7.20 -2.31
C LEU A 83 -0.96 -7.48 -2.79
N GLY A 84 -0.49 -6.77 -3.83
CA GLY A 84 0.89 -6.83 -4.27
C GLY A 84 1.87 -6.46 -3.14
N TYR A 85 1.58 -5.40 -2.39
CA TYR A 85 2.40 -4.98 -1.26
C TYR A 85 2.40 -5.99 -0.10
N ALA A 86 1.26 -6.62 0.20
CA ALA A 86 1.21 -7.71 1.17
C ALA A 86 2.11 -8.90 0.79
N LEU A 87 2.25 -9.17 -0.52
CA LEU A 87 3.17 -10.18 -1.04
C LEU A 87 4.65 -9.72 -1.06
N LEU A 88 4.92 -8.42 -0.96
CA LEU A 88 6.29 -7.90 -0.82
C LEU A 88 6.84 -8.03 0.60
N ASP A 89 6.02 -8.40 1.59
CA ASP A 89 6.45 -8.79 2.94
C ASP A 89 7.07 -10.21 2.95
N ILE A 90 8.09 -10.41 2.11
CA ILE A 90 8.62 -11.73 1.72
C ILE A 90 9.05 -12.56 2.93
N ASN A 91 9.67 -11.93 3.93
CA ASN A 91 10.17 -12.61 5.13
C ASN A 91 9.16 -12.58 6.30
N ASP A 92 7.92 -12.20 6.03
CA ASP A 92 6.87 -12.00 7.03
C ASP A 92 7.30 -11.06 8.18
N LEU A 93 8.13 -10.06 7.85
CA LEU A 93 8.70 -9.14 8.84
C LEU A 93 7.61 -8.29 9.49
N TYR A 94 6.61 -7.92 8.71
CA TYR A 94 5.49 -7.09 9.15
C TYR A 94 4.27 -7.91 9.54
N GLY A 95 4.26 -9.22 9.26
CA GLY A 95 3.16 -10.11 9.61
C GLY A 95 1.84 -9.66 8.98
N VAL A 96 1.87 -9.14 7.74
CA VAL A 96 0.65 -8.60 7.10
C VAL A 96 -0.37 -9.72 6.91
N ARG A 97 -1.56 -9.57 7.52
CA ARG A 97 -2.71 -10.50 7.40
C ARG A 97 -3.99 -9.80 6.97
N ARG A 98 -4.00 -8.48 6.99
CA ARG A 98 -5.15 -7.66 6.59
C ARG A 98 -4.67 -6.48 5.76
N VAL A 99 -5.49 -6.05 4.82
CA VAL A 99 -5.27 -4.82 4.05
C VAL A 99 -6.43 -3.86 4.25
N GLY A 100 -6.18 -2.57 4.13
CA GLY A 100 -7.21 -1.56 4.28
C GLY A 100 -7.00 -0.35 3.39
N ILE A 101 -8.12 0.28 3.03
CA ILE A 101 -8.13 1.56 2.34
C ILE A 101 -8.85 2.57 3.24
N MET A 102 -8.17 3.68 3.51
CA MET A 102 -8.76 4.86 4.16
C MET A 102 -8.98 5.95 3.12
N LEU A 103 -10.20 6.48 3.07
CA LEU A 103 -10.65 7.53 2.17
C LEU A 103 -11.14 8.73 2.98
N PRO A 104 -10.24 9.63 3.44
CA PRO A 104 -10.59 10.72 4.35
C PRO A 104 -11.67 11.65 3.82
N ARG A 105 -11.66 11.95 2.50
CA ARG A 105 -12.66 12.80 1.85
C ARG A 105 -14.06 12.18 1.80
N GLN A 106 -14.13 10.86 1.82
CA GLN A 106 -15.38 10.10 1.81
C GLN A 106 -15.79 9.67 3.22
N ILE A 107 -14.96 9.94 4.23
CA ILE A 107 -15.17 9.51 5.62
C ILE A 107 -15.39 8.00 5.66
N HIS A 108 -14.52 7.27 4.95
CA HIS A 108 -14.67 5.84 4.78
C HIS A 108 -13.37 5.12 5.07
N PHE A 109 -13.47 4.04 5.83
CA PHE A 109 -12.37 3.13 6.11
C PHE A 109 -12.91 1.71 6.00
N GLN A 110 -12.24 0.91 5.20
CA GLN A 110 -12.59 -0.49 4.98
C GLN A 110 -11.34 -1.35 5.06
N THR A 111 -11.47 -2.47 5.75
CA THR A 111 -10.45 -3.51 5.84
C THR A 111 -10.98 -4.82 5.30
N TRP A 112 -10.06 -5.68 4.88
CA TRP A 112 -10.32 -7.05 4.47
C TRP A 112 -9.21 -7.93 5.00
N SER A 113 -9.54 -9.14 5.44
CA SER A 113 -8.51 -10.13 5.71
C SER A 113 -7.96 -10.71 4.41
N LEU A 114 -6.71 -11.16 4.43
CA LEU A 114 -6.15 -11.89 3.30
C LEU A 114 -6.87 -13.23 3.10
N ASP A 115 -7.42 -13.82 4.16
CA ASP A 115 -8.27 -15.00 4.07
C ASP A 115 -9.52 -14.75 3.22
N GLU A 116 -10.20 -13.62 3.46
CA GLU A 116 -11.39 -13.21 2.71
C GLU A 116 -11.04 -12.95 1.24
N LEU A 117 -9.90 -12.30 0.96
CA LEU A 117 -9.51 -11.91 -0.38
C LEU A 117 -8.99 -13.08 -1.21
N PHE A 118 -8.27 -14.03 -0.60
CA PHE A 118 -7.78 -15.23 -1.27
C PHE A 118 -8.80 -16.37 -1.26
N GLY A 119 -9.80 -16.33 -0.38
CA GLY A 119 -10.77 -17.41 -0.21
C GLY A 119 -10.13 -18.69 0.37
N ALA A 120 -9.01 -18.56 1.07
CA ALA A 120 -8.21 -19.66 1.64
C ALA A 120 -7.49 -19.19 2.91
N ASN A 121 -6.97 -20.10 3.73
CA ASN A 121 -6.18 -19.75 4.90
C ASN A 121 -4.88 -19.05 4.47
N SER A 122 -4.74 -17.75 4.76
CA SER A 122 -3.59 -16.95 4.35
C SER A 122 -2.28 -17.44 4.95
N GLU A 123 -2.28 -17.99 6.17
CA GLU A 123 -1.06 -18.52 6.79
C GLU A 123 -0.47 -19.70 6.01
N GLU A 124 -1.32 -20.48 5.34
CA GLU A 124 -0.90 -21.63 4.53
C GLU A 124 -0.44 -21.21 3.13
N VAL A 125 -1.14 -20.26 2.49
CA VAL A 125 -0.88 -19.90 1.09
C VAL A 125 0.18 -18.80 0.90
N LEU A 126 0.33 -17.90 1.88
CA LEU A 126 1.23 -16.74 1.74
C LEU A 126 2.69 -17.11 1.46
N PRO A 127 3.31 -18.13 2.09
CA PRO A 127 4.69 -18.49 1.80
C PRO A 127 4.91 -18.80 0.31
N GLY A 128 4.06 -19.66 -0.27
CA GLY A 128 4.14 -20.02 -1.69
C GLY A 128 3.85 -18.83 -2.61
N LEU A 129 2.80 -18.05 -2.32
CA LEU A 129 2.47 -16.87 -3.10
C LEU A 129 3.59 -15.82 -3.11
N ARG A 130 4.26 -15.61 -1.96
CA ARG A 130 5.39 -14.69 -1.86
C ARG A 130 6.61 -15.16 -2.65
N GLU A 131 6.89 -16.47 -2.65
CA GLU A 131 7.94 -17.07 -3.47
C GLU A 131 7.67 -16.89 -4.96
N GLU A 132 6.47 -17.26 -5.42
CA GLU A 132 6.04 -17.11 -6.82
C GLU A 132 6.07 -15.65 -7.27
N PHE A 133 5.55 -14.74 -6.44
CA PHE A 133 5.54 -13.32 -6.73
C PHE A 133 6.97 -12.76 -6.80
N THR A 134 7.86 -13.20 -5.91
CA THR A 134 9.27 -12.79 -5.94
C THR A 134 9.97 -13.29 -7.21
N ALA A 135 9.67 -14.50 -7.67
CA ALA A 135 10.20 -15.04 -8.92
C ALA A 135 9.75 -14.19 -10.12
N LEU A 136 8.46 -13.87 -10.20
CA LEU A 136 7.89 -12.99 -11.23
C LEU A 136 8.58 -11.62 -11.25
N LEU A 137 8.78 -10.99 -10.08
CA LEU A 137 9.45 -9.70 -9.99
C LEU A 137 10.89 -9.74 -10.49
N ARG A 138 11.62 -10.84 -10.24
CA ARG A 138 12.99 -11.02 -10.77
C ARG A 138 12.98 -11.08 -12.29
N GLU A 139 12.08 -11.87 -12.87
CA GLU A 139 11.93 -11.96 -14.33
C GLU A 139 11.60 -10.60 -14.97
N MET A 140 10.71 -9.83 -14.34
CA MET A 140 10.36 -8.49 -14.81
C MET A 140 11.53 -7.52 -14.75
N VAL A 141 12.33 -7.56 -13.67
CA VAL A 141 13.54 -6.74 -13.54
C VAL A 141 14.58 -7.13 -14.59
N ASP A 142 14.84 -8.42 -14.77
CA ASP A 142 15.80 -8.92 -15.74
C ASP A 142 15.41 -8.52 -17.17
N ALA A 143 14.13 -8.67 -17.53
CA ALA A 143 13.60 -8.24 -18.83
C ALA A 143 13.70 -6.71 -19.02
N GLY A 144 13.48 -5.93 -17.96
CA GLY A 144 13.64 -4.47 -17.99
C GLY A 144 15.09 -4.03 -18.21
N LEU A 145 16.04 -4.72 -17.56
CA LEU A 145 17.48 -4.47 -17.72
C LEU A 145 17.97 -4.81 -19.13
N ASP A 146 17.47 -5.91 -19.72
CA ASP A 146 17.80 -6.29 -21.10
C ASP A 146 17.25 -5.29 -22.13
N GLY A 147 16.05 -4.77 -21.90
CA GLY A 147 15.46 -3.70 -22.72
C GLY A 147 16.27 -2.40 -22.66
N MET A 148 16.72 -2.00 -21.46
CA MET A 148 17.57 -0.80 -21.30
C MET A 148 18.92 -0.95 -22.00
N ARG A 149 19.62 -2.08 -21.82
CA ARG A 149 20.90 -2.36 -22.49
C ARG A 149 20.78 -2.33 -24.01
N SER A 150 19.69 -2.88 -24.55
CA SER A 150 19.43 -2.86 -25.99
C SER A 150 19.25 -1.41 -26.52
N SER A 151 18.53 -0.57 -25.77
CA SER A 151 18.29 0.84 -26.14
C SER A 151 19.55 1.73 -26.07
N GLU A 152 20.49 1.43 -25.18
CA GLU A 152 21.78 2.14 -25.07
C GLU A 152 22.76 1.74 -26.20
N VAL A 153 22.74 0.47 -26.61
CA VAL A 153 23.50 -0.01 -27.78
C VAL A 153 22.98 0.61 -29.09
N GLU A 154 21.68 0.86 -29.19
CA GLU A 154 21.08 1.49 -30.37
C GLU A 154 21.38 3.00 -30.44
N LYS A 155 21.35 3.70 -29.30
CA LYS A 155 21.73 5.12 -29.19
C LYS A 155 23.22 5.40 -29.42
N SER A 156 24.10 4.45 -29.12
CA SER A 156 25.55 4.59 -29.36
C SER A 156 25.97 4.27 -30.81
N ARG A 157 25.04 3.79 -31.64
CA ARG A 157 25.24 3.51 -33.07
C ARG A 157 24.65 4.58 -34.00
N SER A 158 23.96 5.59 -33.45
CA SER A 158 23.44 6.77 -34.17
C SER A 158 24.32 7.99 -33.92
#